data_AF-A0A194QKN1-F1
#
_entry.id   AF-A0A194QKN1-F1
#
_cell.length_a   1.000
_cell.length_b   1.000
_cell.length_c   1.000
_cell.angle_alpha   90.00
_cell.angle_beta   90.00
_cell.angle_gamma   90.00
#
_symmetry.space_group_name_H-M   'P 1'
#
loop_
_entity.id
_entity.type
_entity.pdbx_description
1 polymer ?
#
loop_
_entity_poly.entity_id
_entity_poly.type
_entity_poly.pdbx_seq_one_letter_code
_entity_poly.pdbx_strand_id
1 'polypeptide(L)'
;MTIVIGLYGVVGFFGYIRFGDDVRGSVTLNLPQDELLAQSAKILMALAILFTYSLQFYVPMEMIWRQIHHKISVKYHNITQISIRTAAVFGSVALAAAFPDLELFISLCGAIFLSSLGLLIPAVVETVHKWDRGLGQFNWILWKNSFIAIMSLVALFAGSYVSITGIVEKFNEPVLEKLLNGTLNRVNETLVSTLEN
;
A
#
# COMPACT_ATOMS: atom_id res chain seq x y z
N MET A 1 -5.66 -19.18 -9.14
CA MET A 1 -5.86 -18.63 -7.78
C MET A 1 -5.41 -19.60 -6.69
N THR A 2 -5.72 -20.90 -6.77
CA THR A 2 -5.32 -21.90 -5.76
C THR A 2 -3.81 -21.95 -5.47
N ILE A 3 -2.95 -21.93 -6.50
CA ILE A 3 -1.48 -21.95 -6.31
C ILE A 3 -1.00 -20.71 -5.54
N VAL A 4 -1.50 -19.53 -5.88
CA VAL A 4 -1.11 -18.27 -5.24
C VAL A 4 -1.54 -18.25 -3.77
N ILE A 5 -2.78 -18.66 -3.49
CA ILE A 5 -3.31 -18.78 -2.12
C ILE A 5 -2.48 -19.79 -1.33
N GLY A 6 -2.15 -20.94 -1.92
CA GLY A 6 -1.29 -21.94 -1.29
C GLY A 6 0.10 -21.40 -0.96
N LEU A 7 0.75 -20.71 -1.90
CA LEU A 7 2.06 -20.09 -1.68
C LEU A 7 2.02 -19.03 -0.59
N TYR A 8 1.04 -18.13 -0.59
CA TYR A 8 0.89 -17.11 0.45
C TYR A 8 0.60 -17.72 1.81
N GLY A 9 -0.26 -18.75 1.86
CA GLY A 9 -0.55 -19.48 3.09
C GLY A 9 0.69 -20.17 3.67
N VAL A 10 1.45 -20.88 2.84
CA VAL A 10 2.68 -21.57 3.26
C VAL A 10 3.74 -20.57 3.75
N VAL A 11 4.03 -19.53 2.97
CA VAL A 11 5.03 -18.51 3.34
C VAL A 11 4.62 -17.74 4.60
N GLY A 12 3.34 -17.38 4.72
CA GLY A 12 2.81 -16.72 5.91
C GLY A 12 2.89 -17.59 7.16
N PHE A 13 2.50 -18.87 7.05
CA PHE A 13 2.52 -19.82 8.16
C PHE A 13 3.95 -20.10 8.67
N PHE A 14 4.88 -20.42 7.78
CA PHE A 14 6.28 -20.63 8.17
C PHE A 14 6.96 -19.34 8.64
N GLY A 15 6.56 -18.18 8.09
CA GLY A 15 7.01 -16.87 8.56
C GLY A 15 6.62 -16.61 10.02
N TYR A 16 5.36 -16.88 10.39
CA TYR A 16 4.89 -16.71 11.76
C TYR A 16 5.56 -17.69 12.74
N ILE A 17 5.75 -18.96 12.37
CA ILE A 17 6.45 -19.93 13.24
C ILE A 17 7.90 -19.51 13.54
N ARG A 18 8.58 -18.87 12.58
CA ARG A 18 9.99 -18.49 12.74
C ARG A 18 10.18 -17.27 13.65
N PHE A 19 9.30 -16.28 13.54
CA PHE A 19 9.44 -14.98 14.21
C PHE A 19 8.49 -14.78 15.39
N GLY A 20 7.45 -15.61 15.53
CA GLY A 20 6.49 -15.54 16.63
C GLY A 20 5.77 -14.19 16.68
N ASP A 21 5.67 -13.64 17.89
CA ASP A 21 4.97 -12.38 18.16
C ASP A 21 5.77 -11.13 17.74
N ASP A 22 7.07 -11.26 17.42
CA ASP A 22 7.92 -10.17 16.95
C ASP A 22 7.81 -9.92 15.43
N VAL A 23 6.83 -10.53 14.75
CA VAL A 23 6.58 -10.32 13.32
C VAL A 23 6.24 -8.85 13.03
N ARG A 24 7.10 -8.20 12.26
CA ARG A 24 6.81 -6.91 11.61
C ARG A 24 6.00 -7.10 10.33
N GLY A 25 5.39 -6.01 9.86
CA GLY A 25 4.50 -5.93 8.70
C GLY A 25 5.03 -6.39 7.34
N SER A 26 6.32 -6.71 7.24
CA SER A 26 6.85 -7.45 6.10
C SER A 26 7.89 -8.47 6.54
N VAL A 27 7.86 -9.66 5.92
CA VAL A 27 8.81 -10.74 6.21
C VAL A 27 10.26 -10.29 6.00
N THR A 28 10.50 -9.44 4.99
CA THR A 28 11.84 -8.94 4.68
C THR A 28 12.42 -8.08 5.80
N LEU A 29 11.57 -7.41 6.59
CA LEU A 29 11.99 -6.56 7.70
C LEU A 29 12.36 -7.36 8.95
N ASN A 30 11.88 -8.60 9.07
CA ASN A 30 12.17 -9.51 10.18
C ASN A 30 13.47 -10.32 9.99
N LEU A 31 13.99 -10.39 8.76
CA LEU A 31 15.20 -11.14 8.45
C LEU A 31 16.42 -10.58 9.22
N PRO A 32 17.23 -11.42 9.90
CA PRO A 32 18.43 -11.00 10.62
C PRO A 32 19.45 -10.37 9.65
N GLN A 33 20.28 -9.45 10.14
CA GLN A 33 21.29 -8.78 9.32
C GLN A 33 22.62 -9.54 9.30
N ASP A 34 22.84 -10.41 10.28
CA ASP A 34 24.12 -11.08 10.49
C ASP A 34 24.28 -12.37 9.65
N GLU A 35 23.18 -12.89 9.10
CA GLU A 35 23.19 -14.11 8.29
C GLU A 35 23.33 -13.82 6.79
N LEU A 36 24.34 -14.43 6.15
CA LEU A 36 24.60 -14.28 4.71
C LEU A 36 23.40 -14.69 3.82
N LEU A 37 22.63 -15.69 4.23
CA LEU A 37 21.43 -16.12 3.50
C LEU A 37 20.32 -15.06 3.56
N ALA A 38 20.10 -14.45 4.73
CA ALA A 38 19.12 -13.40 4.91
C ALA A 38 19.49 -12.13 4.11
N GLN A 39 20.77 -11.79 4.07
CA GLN A 39 21.27 -10.66 3.30
C GLN A 39 21.14 -10.89 1.79
N SER A 40 21.46 -12.09 1.30
CA SER A 40 21.28 -12.41 -0.13
C SER A 40 19.82 -12.34 -0.56
N ALA A 41 18.88 -12.83 0.27
CA ALA A 41 17.44 -12.70 0.02
C ALA A 41 16.98 -11.24 -0.05
N LYS A 42 17.47 -10.36 0.84
CA LYS A 42 17.18 -8.91 0.79
C LYS A 42 17.68 -8.27 -0.49
N ILE A 43 18.90 -8.61 -0.94
CA ILE A 43 19.48 -8.10 -2.20
C ILE A 43 18.66 -8.58 -3.40
N LEU A 44 18.31 -9.86 -3.46
CA LEU A 44 17.48 -10.42 -4.52
C LEU A 44 16.10 -9.75 -4.56
N MET A 45 15.48 -9.50 -3.41
CA MET A 45 14.21 -8.78 -3.33
C MET A 45 14.34 -7.33 -3.82
N ALA A 46 15.41 -6.62 -3.44
CA ALA A 46 15.68 -5.27 -3.91
C ALA A 46 15.86 -5.23 -5.43
N LEU A 47 16.61 -6.18 -6.00
CA LEU A 47 16.77 -6.33 -7.45
C LEU A 47 15.44 -6.64 -8.14
N ALA A 48 14.62 -7.53 -7.58
CA ALA A 48 13.31 -7.86 -8.13
C ALA A 48 12.37 -6.65 -8.14
N ILE A 49 12.37 -5.83 -7.07
CA ILE A 49 11.61 -4.57 -7.02
C ILE A 49 12.12 -3.57 -8.06
N LEU A 50 13.44 -3.40 -8.18
CA LEU A 50 14.06 -2.48 -9.14
C LEU A 50 13.62 -2.78 -10.58
N PHE A 51 13.66 -4.06 -10.98
CA PHE A 51 13.23 -4.47 -12.32
C PHE A 51 11.71 -4.37 -12.49
N THR A 52 10.94 -4.76 -11.47
CA THR A 52 9.48 -4.78 -11.54
C THR A 52 8.89 -3.37 -11.58
N TYR A 53 9.49 -2.41 -10.87
CA TYR A 53 9.04 -1.02 -10.84
C TYR A 53 9.01 -0.41 -12.24
N SER A 54 10.08 -0.60 -13.02
CA SER A 54 10.18 -0.08 -14.38
C SER A 54 9.08 -0.65 -15.30
N LEU A 55 8.74 -1.92 -15.13
CA LEU A 55 7.70 -2.60 -15.92
C LEU A 55 6.29 -2.18 -15.50
N GLN A 56 6.01 -2.09 -14.19
CA GLN A 56 4.70 -1.68 -13.68
C GLN A 56 4.34 -0.24 -14.10
N PHE A 57 5.33 0.64 -14.18
CA PHE A 57 5.12 2.04 -14.56
C PHE A 57 4.81 2.24 -16.05
N TYR A 58 5.07 1.24 -16.90
CA TYR A 58 4.81 1.32 -18.33
C TYR A 58 3.31 1.55 -18.62
N VAL A 59 2.43 0.77 -17.99
CA VAL A 59 0.99 0.79 -18.28
C VAL A 59 0.33 2.12 -17.89
N PRO A 60 0.50 2.65 -16.66
CA PRO A 60 -0.07 3.94 -16.29
C PRO A 60 0.42 5.08 -17.19
N MET A 61 1.70 5.05 -17.57
CA MET A 61 2.29 6.10 -18.39
C MET A 61 1.78 6.09 -19.83
N GLU A 62 1.57 4.90 -20.41
CA GLU A 62 0.92 4.78 -21.70
C GLU A 62 -0.53 5.29 -21.64
N MET A 63 -1.26 4.97 -20.56
CA MET A 63 -2.63 5.45 -20.35
C MET A 63 -2.71 6.97 -20.23
N ILE A 64 -1.84 7.59 -19.42
CA ILE A 64 -1.78 9.05 -19.26
C ILE A 64 -1.42 9.70 -20.59
N TRP A 65 -0.40 9.18 -21.29
CA TRP A 65 0.02 9.71 -22.57
C TRP A 65 -1.09 9.65 -23.62
N ARG A 66 -1.79 8.52 -23.72
CA ARG A 66 -2.93 8.35 -24.63
C ARG A 66 -4.04 9.37 -24.38
N GLN A 67 -4.29 9.76 -23.13
CA GLN A 67 -5.28 10.79 -22.80
C GLN A 67 -4.80 12.23 -23.05
N ILE A 68 -3.50 12.49 -23.03
CA ILE A 68 -2.96 13.85 -23.08
C ILE A 68 -2.39 14.22 -24.46
N HIS A 69 -1.87 13.26 -25.22
CA HIS A 69 -1.12 13.52 -26.46
C HIS A 69 -1.91 14.35 -27.49
N HIS A 70 -3.23 14.13 -27.59
CA HIS A 70 -4.09 14.85 -28.54
C HIS A 70 -4.32 16.33 -28.16
N LYS A 71 -4.02 16.73 -26.92
CA LYS A 71 -4.18 18.11 -26.43
C LYS A 71 -2.89 18.92 -26.53
N ILE A 72 -1.77 18.30 -26.89
CA ILE A 72 -0.44 18.93 -26.85
C ILE A 72 0.10 19.08 -28.26
N SER A 73 0.80 20.19 -28.55
CA SER A 73 1.46 20.39 -29.85
C SER A 73 2.66 19.43 -30.01
N VAL A 74 2.86 18.94 -31.24
CA VAL A 74 3.93 17.98 -31.61
C VAL A 74 5.32 18.44 -31.14
N LYS A 75 5.57 19.75 -31.14
CA LYS A 75 6.83 20.35 -30.67
C LYS A 75 7.14 20.05 -29.19
N TYR A 76 6.11 19.96 -28.34
CA TYR A 76 6.26 19.77 -26.89
C TYR A 76 6.08 18.31 -26.45
N HIS A 77 5.90 17.37 -27.38
CA HIS A 77 5.64 15.96 -27.02
C HIS A 77 6.76 15.36 -26.18
N ASN A 78 8.03 15.49 -26.60
CA ASN A 78 9.16 14.92 -25.89
C ASN A 78 9.34 15.52 -24.49
N ILE A 79 9.22 16.85 -24.38
CA ILE A 79 9.33 17.56 -23.09
C ILE A 79 8.20 17.10 -22.16
N THR A 80 6.97 17.03 -22.65
CA THR A 80 5.82 16.60 -21.85
C THR A 80 5.98 15.15 -21.38
N GLN A 81 6.41 14.24 -22.26
CA GLN A 81 6.64 12.85 -21.85
C GLN A 81 7.69 12.74 -20.74
N ILE A 82 8.79 13.48 -20.84
CA ILE A 82 9.83 13.53 -19.81
C ILE A 82 9.24 14.13 -18.52
N SER A 83 8.53 15.26 -18.60
CA SER A 83 7.93 15.90 -17.43
C SER A 83 6.93 15.01 -16.70
N ILE A 84 6.05 14.29 -17.41
CA ILE A 84 5.09 13.37 -16.78
C ILE A 84 5.85 12.21 -16.12
N ARG A 85 6.89 11.65 -16.78
CA ARG A 85 7.72 10.58 -16.21
C ARG A 85 8.40 11.02 -14.94
N THR A 86 9.05 12.18 -14.98
CA THR A 86 9.71 12.78 -13.83
C THR A 86 8.71 13.03 -12.70
N ALA A 87 7.58 13.70 -12.97
CA ALA A 87 6.57 14.00 -11.96
C ALA A 87 6.03 12.74 -11.29
N ALA A 88 5.80 11.68 -12.06
CA ALA A 88 5.22 10.46 -11.54
C ALA A 88 6.24 9.68 -10.66
N VAL A 89 7.54 9.69 -11.00
CA VAL A 89 8.61 9.15 -10.13
C VAL A 89 8.80 10.01 -8.88
N PHE A 90 8.71 11.34 -8.99
CA PHE A 90 8.72 12.21 -7.81
C PHE A 90 7.53 11.91 -6.89
N GLY A 91 6.35 11.64 -7.46
CA GLY A 91 5.17 11.23 -6.71
C GLY A 91 5.39 9.93 -5.92
N SER A 92 6.01 8.92 -6.52
CA SER A 92 6.31 7.66 -5.81
C SER A 92 7.32 7.85 -4.67
N VAL A 93 8.34 8.69 -4.87
CA VAL A 93 9.32 9.03 -3.82
C VAL A 93 8.66 9.83 -2.69
N ALA A 94 7.78 10.78 -3.03
CA ALA A 94 7.03 11.54 -2.03
C ALA A 94 6.12 10.64 -1.20
N LEU A 95 5.42 9.68 -1.82
CA LEU A 95 4.63 8.68 -1.10
C LEU A 95 5.49 7.81 -0.19
N ALA A 96 6.67 7.37 -0.65
CA ALA A 96 7.60 6.61 0.18
C ALA A 96 8.11 7.41 1.39
N ALA A 97 8.28 8.72 1.26
CA ALA A 97 8.64 9.60 2.38
C ALA A 97 7.45 9.89 3.32
N ALA A 98 6.23 9.86 2.80
CA ALA A 98 5.01 10.17 3.55
C ALA A 98 4.44 8.99 4.35
N PHE A 99 4.81 7.75 4.06
CA PHE A 99 4.30 6.57 4.79
C PHE A 99 5.47 5.83 5.45
N PRO A 100 5.66 5.97 6.78
CA PRO A 100 6.74 5.30 7.51
C PRO A 100 6.50 3.79 7.62
N ASP A 101 5.25 3.34 7.46
CA ASP A 101 4.87 1.94 7.50
C ASP A 101 4.22 1.48 6.19
N LEU A 102 4.90 0.55 5.49
CA LEU A 102 4.44 0.01 4.23
C LEU A 102 3.23 -0.91 4.37
N GLU A 103 3.04 -1.58 5.52
CA GLU A 103 1.92 -2.50 5.74
C GLU A 103 0.60 -1.73 5.76
N LEU A 104 0.53 -0.65 6.55
CA LEU A 104 -0.63 0.22 6.64
C LEU A 104 -0.96 0.86 5.29
N PHE A 105 0.07 1.26 4.53
CA PHE A 105 -0.11 1.82 3.19
C PHE A 105 -0.66 0.79 2.18
N ILE A 106 -0.13 -0.44 2.20
CA ILE A 106 -0.62 -1.54 1.34
C ILE A 106 -2.07 -1.88 1.70
N SER A 107 -2.40 -1.91 3.00
CA SER A 107 -3.76 -2.16 3.49
C SER A 107 -4.74 -1.08 3.02
N LEU A 108 -4.36 0.21 3.11
CA LEU A 108 -5.16 1.33 2.61
C LEU A 108 -5.41 1.24 1.10
N CYS A 109 -4.34 1.00 0.33
CA CYS A 109 -4.45 0.83 -1.12
C CYS A 109 -5.36 -0.35 -1.47
N GLY A 110 -5.23 -1.48 -0.76
CA GLY A 110 -6.12 -2.62 -0.91
C GLY A 110 -7.58 -2.26 -0.62
N ALA A 111 -7.85 -1.63 0.52
CA ALA A 111 -9.19 -1.22 0.90
C ALA A 111 -9.85 -0.31 -0.15
N ILE A 112 -9.10 0.64 -0.73
CA ILE A 112 -9.61 1.56 -1.75
C ILE A 112 -9.76 0.89 -3.11
N PHE A 113 -8.68 0.33 -3.65
CA PHE A 113 -8.64 -0.16 -5.03
C PHE A 113 -9.33 -1.51 -5.21
N LEU A 114 -9.15 -2.46 -4.28
CA LEU A 114 -9.79 -3.77 -4.39
C LEU A 114 -11.30 -3.65 -4.23
N SER A 115 -11.76 -2.84 -3.27
CA SER A 115 -13.19 -2.61 -3.06
C SER A 115 -13.81 -1.88 -4.24
N SER A 116 -13.18 -0.81 -4.75
CA SER A 116 -13.72 -0.02 -5.85
C SER A 116 -13.61 -0.73 -7.20
N LEU A 117 -12.40 -1.09 -7.62
CA LEU A 117 -12.13 -1.65 -8.95
C LEU A 117 -12.38 -3.17 -9.01
N GLY A 118 -12.07 -3.88 -7.94
CA GLY A 118 -12.12 -5.35 -7.90
C GLY A 118 -13.50 -5.92 -7.57
N LEU A 119 -14.29 -5.24 -6.75
CA LEU A 119 -15.61 -5.73 -6.30
C LEU A 119 -16.77 -4.87 -6.79
N LEU A 120 -16.71 -3.55 -6.58
CA LEU A 120 -17.83 -2.65 -6.87
C LEU A 120 -18.08 -2.49 -8.37
N ILE A 121 -17.05 -2.16 -9.16
CA ILE A 121 -17.18 -2.01 -10.62
C ILE A 121 -17.76 -3.26 -11.29
N PRO A 122 -17.25 -4.50 -11.09
CA PRO A 122 -17.82 -5.67 -11.75
C PRO A 122 -19.27 -5.95 -11.31
N ALA A 123 -19.61 -5.72 -10.04
CA ALA A 123 -20.99 -5.85 -9.56
C ALA A 123 -21.93 -4.84 -10.22
N VAL A 124 -21.50 -3.59 -10.38
CA VAL A 124 -22.26 -2.54 -11.06
C VAL A 124 -22.39 -2.84 -12.56
N VAL A 125 -21.29 -3.18 -13.23
CA VAL A 125 -21.27 -3.47 -14.66
C VAL A 125 -22.12 -4.68 -14.99
N GLU A 126 -22.07 -5.76 -14.21
CA GLU A 126 -22.95 -6.93 -14.42
C GLU A 126 -24.43 -6.54 -14.24
N THR A 127 -24.74 -5.69 -13.27
CA THR A 127 -26.10 -5.23 -12.99
C THR A 127 -26.65 -4.37 -14.14
N VAL A 128 -25.89 -3.39 -14.61
CA VAL A 128 -26.28 -2.52 -15.74
C VAL A 128 -26.40 -3.32 -17.03
N HIS A 129 -25.44 -4.22 -17.30
CA HIS A 129 -25.43 -5.00 -18.54
C HIS A 129 -26.61 -5.98 -18.66
N LYS A 130 -27.10 -6.50 -17.53
CA LYS A 130 -28.21 -7.46 -17.49
C LYS A 130 -29.57 -6.82 -17.22
N TRP A 131 -29.64 -5.49 -17.10
CA TRP A 131 -30.87 -4.76 -16.80
C TRP A 131 -31.97 -5.03 -17.84
N ASP A 132 -31.65 -4.88 -19.13
CA ASP A 132 -32.62 -5.05 -20.23
C ASP A 132 -32.75 -6.50 -20.72
N ARG A 133 -31.80 -7.39 -20.36
CA ARG A 133 -31.73 -8.78 -20.84
C ARG A 133 -32.45 -9.78 -19.94
N GLY A 134 -32.98 -9.31 -18.80
CA GLY A 134 -33.58 -10.13 -17.76
C GLY A 134 -32.57 -10.57 -16.71
N LEU A 135 -32.90 -10.33 -15.43
CA LEU A 135 -32.02 -10.48 -14.28
C LEU A 135 -31.95 -11.93 -13.72
N GLY A 136 -32.29 -12.92 -14.56
CA GLY A 136 -32.44 -14.33 -14.18
C GLY A 136 -33.78 -14.65 -13.50
N GLN A 137 -34.04 -15.94 -13.23
CA GLN A 137 -35.19 -16.34 -12.41
C GLN A 137 -35.08 -15.69 -11.02
N PHE A 138 -36.19 -15.11 -10.53
CA PHE A 138 -36.29 -14.47 -9.21
C PHE A 138 -35.34 -13.28 -8.94
N ASN A 139 -34.74 -12.64 -9.95
CA ASN A 139 -33.77 -11.55 -9.76
C ASN A 139 -32.55 -11.94 -8.89
N TRP A 140 -32.16 -13.22 -8.88
CA TRP A 140 -31.03 -13.72 -8.09
C TRP A 140 -29.72 -12.93 -8.33
N ILE A 141 -29.52 -12.47 -9.57
CA ILE A 141 -28.35 -11.69 -9.96
C ILE A 141 -28.32 -10.33 -9.26
N LEU A 142 -29.48 -9.67 -9.09
CA LEU A 142 -29.57 -8.41 -8.35
C LEU A 142 -29.20 -8.59 -6.88
N TRP A 143 -29.75 -9.61 -6.22
CA TRP A 143 -29.47 -9.87 -4.81
C TRP A 143 -27.99 -10.18 -4.56
N LYS A 144 -27.40 -11.05 -5.40
CA LYS A 144 -25.97 -11.37 -5.34
C LYS A 144 -25.11 -10.12 -5.55
N ASN A 145 -25.38 -9.32 -6.59
CA ASN A 145 -24.59 -8.13 -6.90
C ASN A 145 -24.76 -7.04 -5.86
N SER A 146 -25.96 -6.87 -5.32
CA SER A 146 -26.24 -5.92 -4.24
C SER A 146 -25.51 -6.31 -2.96
N PHE A 147 -25.47 -7.61 -2.61
CA PHE A 147 -24.68 -8.11 -1.49
C PHE A 147 -23.18 -7.85 -1.68
N ILE A 148 -22.63 -8.15 -2.86
CA ILE A 148 -21.22 -7.88 -3.18
C ILE A 148 -20.91 -6.38 -3.08
N ALA A 149 -21.81 -5.52 -3.58
CA ALA A 149 -21.65 -4.08 -3.50
C ALA A 149 -21.64 -3.58 -2.05
N ILE A 150 -22.55 -4.06 -1.20
CA ILE A 150 -22.58 -3.72 0.23
C ILE A 150 -21.29 -4.17 0.92
N MET A 151 -20.85 -5.42 0.69
CA MET A 151 -19.59 -5.93 1.24
C MET A 151 -18.39 -5.10 0.79
N SER A 152 -18.35 -4.67 -0.47
CA SER A 152 -17.29 -3.79 -0.97
C SER A 152 -17.27 -2.44 -0.26
N LEU A 153 -18.45 -1.87 0.03
CA LEU A 153 -18.56 -0.59 0.70
C LEU A 153 -18.12 -0.69 2.17
N VAL A 154 -18.52 -1.78 2.85
CA VAL A 154 -18.07 -2.07 4.22
C VAL A 154 -16.56 -2.26 4.26
N ALA A 155 -15.99 -3.05 3.34
CA ALA A 155 -14.55 -3.27 3.25
C ALA A 155 -13.77 -1.97 2.98
N LEU A 156 -14.30 -1.09 2.12
CA LEU A 156 -13.73 0.22 1.83
C LEU A 156 -13.66 1.08 3.09
N PHE A 157 -14.79 1.26 3.79
CA PHE A 157 -14.84 2.15 4.95
C PHE A 157 -14.10 1.57 6.16
N ALA A 158 -14.34 0.30 6.49
CA ALA A 158 -13.67 -0.33 7.63
C ALA A 158 -12.16 -0.44 7.41
N GLY A 159 -11.74 -0.87 6.22
CA GLY A 159 -10.32 -0.98 5.88
C GLY A 159 -9.62 0.38 5.88
N SER A 160 -10.20 1.39 5.24
CA SER A 160 -9.63 2.75 5.23
C SER A 160 -9.57 3.35 6.63
N TYR A 161 -10.60 3.13 7.45
CA TYR A 161 -10.63 3.62 8.84
C TYR A 161 -9.45 3.05 9.64
N VAL A 162 -9.30 1.72 9.67
CA VAL A 162 -8.22 1.04 10.41
C VAL A 162 -6.84 1.48 9.90
N SER A 163 -6.66 1.59 8.59
CA SER A 163 -5.37 2.02 8.04
C SER A 163 -5.05 3.48 8.38
N ILE A 164 -6.02 4.39 8.25
CA ILE A 164 -5.80 5.82 8.53
C ILE A 164 -5.51 6.05 10.02
N THR A 165 -6.28 5.41 10.92
CA THR A 165 -6.03 5.55 12.36
C THR A 165 -4.65 5.00 12.74
N GLY A 166 -4.27 3.83 12.21
CA GLY A 166 -2.95 3.26 12.45
C GLY A 166 -1.81 4.14 11.94
N ILE A 167 -2.00 4.81 10.79
CA ILE A 167 -1.02 5.77 10.26
C ILE A 167 -0.89 6.97 11.21
N VAL A 168 -2.01 7.55 11.65
CA VAL A 168 -2.01 8.72 12.56
C VAL A 168 -1.35 8.39 13.90
N GLU A 169 -1.62 7.21 14.47
CA GLU A 169 -0.98 6.77 15.72
C GLU A 169 0.54 6.64 15.57
N LYS A 170 1.01 5.98 14.50
CA LYS A 170 2.45 5.85 14.22
C LYS A 170 3.14 7.17 13.90
N PHE A 171 2.42 8.17 13.41
CA PHE A 171 2.97 9.52 13.23
C PHE A 171 3.11 10.29 14.55
N ASN A 172 2.26 10.01 15.54
CA ASN A 172 2.26 10.70 16.83
C ASN A 172 3.28 10.13 17.83
N GLU A 173 3.54 8.81 17.83
CA GLU A 173 4.57 8.18 18.66
C GLU A 173 5.97 8.83 18.56
N PRO A 174 6.56 9.06 17.36
CA PRO A 174 7.90 9.63 17.26
C PRO A 174 7.98 11.08 17.73
N VAL A 175 6.85 11.80 17.79
CA VAL A 175 6.78 13.15 18.38
C VAL A 175 6.76 13.05 19.90
N LEU A 176 5.96 12.15 20.47
CA LEU A 176 5.85 11.96 21.91
C LEU A 176 7.16 11.42 22.51
N GLU A 177 7.81 10.47 21.84
CA GLU A 177 9.07 9.89 22.28
C GLU A 177 10.24 10.90 22.17
N LYS A 178 10.28 11.71 21.11
CA LYS A 178 11.24 12.83 21.02
C LYS A 178 11.02 13.88 22.11
N LEU A 179 9.76 14.18 22.45
CA LEU A 179 9.43 15.11 23.53
C LEU A 179 9.79 14.53 24.90
N LEU A 180 9.51 13.24 25.14
CA LEU A 180 9.88 12.55 26.37
C LEU A 180 11.40 12.45 26.55
N ASN A 181 12.14 12.03 25.52
CA ASN A 181 13.61 11.96 25.58
C ASN A 181 14.25 13.35 25.71
N GLY A 182 13.69 14.37 25.06
CA GLY A 182 14.13 15.76 25.24
C GLY A 182 13.85 16.30 26.64
N THR A 183 12.74 15.90 27.26
CA THR A 183 12.38 16.32 28.63
C THR A 183 13.21 15.58 29.66
N LEU A 184 13.38 14.26 29.50
CA LEU A 184 14.23 13.43 30.38
C LEU A 184 15.69 13.89 30.35
N ASN A 185 16.25 14.19 29.18
CA ASN A 185 17.61 14.72 29.08
C ASN A 185 17.77 16.08 29.78
N ARG A 186 16.78 16.97 29.65
CA ARG A 186 16.80 18.27 30.35
C ARG A 186 16.75 18.12 31.87
N VAL A 187 15.91 17.22 32.37
CA VAL A 187 15.81 16.92 33.81
C VAL A 187 17.11 16.30 34.32
N ASN A 188 17.71 15.40 33.54
CA ASN A 188 18.97 14.77 33.90
C ASN A 188 20.12 15.79 33.97
N GLU A 189 20.21 16.71 33.00
CA GLU A 189 21.19 17.81 33.03
C GLU A 189 21.00 18.76 34.24
N THR A 190 19.75 19.05 34.61
CA THR A 190 19.48 19.89 35.79
C THR A 190 19.88 19.19 37.09
N LEU A 191 19.56 17.89 37.23
CA LEU A 191 19.91 17.11 38.41
C LEU A 191 21.43 16.96 38.58
N VAL A 192 22.16 16.72 37.50
CA VAL A 192 23.64 16.65 37.52
C VAL A 192 24.24 17.99 37.95
N SER A 193 23.74 19.12 37.44
CA SER A 193 24.23 20.45 37.82
C SER A 193 23.98 20.84 39.28
N THR A 194 22.94 20.27 39.92
CA THR A 194 22.66 20.45 41.35
C THR A 194 23.42 19.50 42.27
N LEU A 195 23.97 18.40 41.75
CA LEU A 195 24.78 17.45 42.54
C LEU A 195 26.28 17.78 42.50
N GLU A 196 26.73 18.60 41.54
CA GLU A 196 28.11 19.08 41.43
C GLU A 196 28.42 20.40 42.18
N ASN A 197 27.43 21.03 42.83
CA ASN A 197 27.58 22.20 43.71
C ASN A 197 27.29 21.84 45.16
#